data_AF-A0A0L9V9D3-F1
#
_entry.id   AF-A0A0L9V9D3-F1
#
_cell.length_a   1.000
_cell.length_b   1.000
_cell.length_c   1.000
_cell.angle_alpha   90.00
_cell.angle_beta   90.00
_cell.angle_gamma   90.00
#
_symmetry.space_group_name_H-M   'P 1'
#
loop_
_entity.id
_entity.type
_entity.pdbx_description
1 polymer ?
#
loop_
_entity_poly.entity_id
_entity_poly.type
_entity_poly.pdbx_seq_one_letter_code
_entity_poly.pdbx_strand_id
1 'polypeptide(L)'
;MEVILQEKDAGKWVYRGEGAANLVLAYTGSFPTFIGKVMRIRKAPRSGAEAMTMRSPSALTAQERLLWKDVDELISSPDNDIASQQFVHHVMKPLLGSKFVDAGMLVGVTREFLESIEKNVIYQRPAWRVDNALVDMHRDSVLLLSDHSLFTHGNLGSSPCISVEIKPKWGFLPLSRYISEETAVKRTITRFQMHQVLKLQQGEISLLSEYNPLDLFSGSKERTFKAINDLFTSPQNNLRVFMNGSLIFGGLGGGAENTNICIAKAFEDALKSVIRSDEGLRTENLLTLVTEAVQKSGVIDRLLEVQKLDSVDIEGAIHAYYDVTHQQCMVCRQLSAEQRKRYTSLHSASLDESLRIVKDFLIAATAKDCSFMICFRPRKEGDSGSVCNNVYLQSTKQTFDFKVYFIDLDLKRMSKMEEYYELDKKIVSCYKEMAKMDHGRDL
;
A
#
# COMPACT_ATOMS: atom_id res chain seq x y z
N MET A 1 -30.72 -13.68 2.33
CA MET A 1 -31.01 -12.31 2.82
C MET A 1 -29.68 -11.60 2.89
N GLU A 2 -29.53 -10.46 2.23
CA GLU A 2 -28.30 -9.65 2.34
C GLU A 2 -28.16 -9.17 3.79
N VAL A 3 -26.95 -9.30 4.35
CA VAL A 3 -26.68 -8.87 5.72
C VAL A 3 -26.49 -7.34 5.71
N ILE A 4 -27.32 -6.65 6.49
CA ILE A 4 -27.21 -5.19 6.70
C ILE A 4 -26.83 -4.97 8.16
N LEU A 5 -25.71 -4.29 8.39
CA LEU A 5 -25.23 -3.94 9.73
C LEU A 5 -26.00 -2.74 10.28
N GLN A 6 -26.51 -2.89 11.50
CA GLN A 6 -27.31 -1.87 12.18
C GLN A 6 -26.54 -1.32 13.38
N GLU A 7 -27.03 -0.23 13.98
CA GLU A 7 -26.45 0.43 15.16
C GLU A 7 -25.96 -0.55 16.26
N LYS A 8 -26.79 -1.54 16.60
CA LYS A 8 -26.49 -2.58 17.61
C LYS A 8 -25.24 -3.42 17.30
N ASP A 9 -24.80 -3.46 16.05
CA ASP A 9 -23.63 -4.23 15.63
C ASP A 9 -22.34 -3.44 15.77
N ALA A 10 -22.39 -2.10 15.95
CA ALA A 10 -21.21 -1.24 16.03
C ALA A 10 -20.27 -1.60 17.19
N GLY A 11 -20.81 -2.06 18.32
CA GLY A 11 -20.03 -2.48 19.49
C GLY A 11 -19.19 -3.76 19.27
N LYS A 12 -19.35 -4.46 18.14
CA LYS A 12 -18.62 -5.68 17.78
C LYS A 12 -17.40 -5.40 16.90
N TRP A 13 -17.05 -4.13 16.69
CA TRP A 13 -15.95 -3.68 15.86
C TRP A 13 -14.99 -2.81 16.67
N VAL A 14 -13.70 -3.12 16.60
CA VAL A 14 -12.65 -2.38 17.33
C VAL A 14 -11.67 -1.76 16.36
N TYR A 15 -11.11 -0.60 16.73
CA TYR A 15 -10.15 0.10 15.89
C TYR A 15 -8.91 -0.74 15.63
N ARG A 16 -8.51 -0.87 14.36
CA ARG A 16 -7.27 -1.54 13.94
C ARG A 16 -6.25 -0.57 13.37
N GLY A 17 -6.70 0.45 12.66
CA GLY A 17 -5.84 1.47 12.07
C GLY A 17 -6.57 2.31 11.03
N GLU A 18 -5.88 3.27 10.44
CA GLU A 18 -6.42 4.07 9.35
C GLU A 18 -5.32 4.60 8.41
N GLY A 19 -5.67 4.73 7.14
CA GLY A 19 -4.90 5.45 6.14
C GLY A 19 -5.43 6.88 5.96
N ALA A 20 -5.06 7.54 4.86
CA ALA A 20 -5.65 8.83 4.52
C ALA A 20 -7.14 8.70 4.15
N ALA A 21 -7.49 7.70 3.34
CA ALA A 21 -8.82 7.54 2.77
C ALA A 21 -9.76 6.61 3.56
N ASN A 22 -9.22 5.68 4.35
CA ASN A 22 -10.01 4.60 4.94
C ASN A 22 -9.66 4.36 6.42
N LEU A 23 -10.70 4.04 7.19
CA LEU A 23 -10.66 3.50 8.55
C LEU A 23 -10.74 1.96 8.47
N VAL A 24 -10.01 1.25 9.32
CA VAL A 24 -10.02 -0.22 9.38
C VAL A 24 -10.36 -0.68 10.80
N LEU A 25 -11.36 -1.56 10.91
CA LEU A 25 -11.86 -2.10 12.18
C LEU A 25 -11.83 -3.62 12.17
N ALA A 26 -11.44 -4.25 13.26
CA ALA A 26 -11.46 -5.71 13.41
C ALA A 26 -12.75 -6.18 14.06
N TYR A 27 -13.28 -7.32 13.60
CA TYR A 27 -14.46 -7.93 14.20
C TYR A 27 -14.11 -8.67 15.49
N THR A 28 -14.85 -8.40 16.57
CA THR A 28 -14.69 -9.04 17.88
C THR A 28 -15.95 -9.77 18.36
N GLY A 29 -17.00 -9.82 17.54
CA GLY A 29 -18.21 -10.55 17.85
C GLY A 29 -18.11 -12.06 17.56
N SER A 30 -19.24 -12.74 17.66
CA SER A 30 -19.36 -14.20 17.50
C SER A 30 -20.06 -14.63 16.21
N PHE A 31 -20.41 -13.71 15.31
CA PHE A 31 -21.08 -14.06 14.05
C PHE A 31 -20.12 -14.79 13.11
N PRO A 32 -20.35 -16.08 12.77
CA PRO A 32 -19.37 -16.91 12.09
C PRO A 32 -18.79 -16.33 10.80
N THR A 33 -19.62 -15.66 9.99
CA THR A 33 -19.22 -15.05 8.72
C THR A 33 -18.21 -13.92 8.88
N PHE A 34 -18.20 -13.23 10.03
CA PHE A 34 -17.34 -12.08 10.29
C PHE A 34 -16.13 -12.41 11.17
N ILE A 35 -16.07 -13.62 11.75
CA ILE A 35 -14.91 -14.05 12.53
C ILE A 35 -13.66 -14.00 11.65
N GLY A 36 -12.63 -13.30 12.13
CA GLY A 36 -11.38 -13.14 11.40
C GLY A 36 -11.50 -12.21 10.18
N LYS A 37 -12.45 -11.28 10.20
CA LYS A 37 -12.61 -10.24 9.19
C LYS A 37 -12.28 -8.86 9.76
N VAL A 38 -11.85 -7.98 8.87
CA VAL A 38 -11.76 -6.54 9.11
C VAL A 38 -12.71 -5.80 8.18
N MET A 39 -13.27 -4.71 8.68
CA MET A 39 -14.09 -3.79 7.93
C MET A 39 -13.27 -2.58 7.54
N ARG A 40 -13.37 -2.19 6.28
CA ARG A 40 -12.78 -1.00 5.71
C ARG A 40 -13.88 0.00 5.38
N ILE A 41 -13.81 1.17 6.02
CA ILE A 41 -14.82 2.23 5.92
C ILE A 41 -14.16 3.47 5.33
N ARG A 42 -14.81 4.06 4.33
CA ARG A 42 -14.31 5.28 3.70
C ARG A 42 -14.46 6.50 4.62
N LYS A 43 -13.51 7.42 4.54
CA LYS A 43 -13.53 8.69 5.24
C LYS A 43 -13.85 9.85 4.31
N ALA A 44 -14.49 10.88 4.84
CA ALA A 44 -14.77 12.15 4.19
C ALA A 44 -13.94 13.27 4.86
N PRO A 45 -13.29 14.16 4.09
CA PRO A 45 -12.59 15.33 4.64
C PRO A 45 -13.54 16.25 5.41
N ARG A 46 -13.07 16.86 6.52
CA ARG A 46 -13.87 17.84 7.28
C ARG A 46 -14.05 19.17 6.54
N SER A 47 -13.05 19.59 5.75
CA SER A 47 -13.15 20.74 4.86
C SER A 47 -14.15 20.41 3.74
N GLY A 48 -15.35 20.97 3.82
CA GLY A 48 -16.54 20.54 3.07
C GLY A 48 -16.55 20.79 1.56
N ALA A 49 -15.47 20.46 0.85
CA ALA A 49 -15.40 20.54 -0.61
C ALA A 49 -16.09 19.35 -1.32
N GLU A 50 -16.38 18.25 -0.61
CA GLU A 50 -17.06 17.08 -1.18
C GLU A 50 -18.48 16.87 -0.63
N ALA A 51 -18.95 17.68 0.33
CA ALA A 51 -20.24 17.50 1.00
C ALA A 51 -21.47 17.88 0.15
N MET A 52 -21.29 18.30 -1.10
CA MET A 52 -22.36 18.74 -2.00
C MET A 52 -22.20 18.27 -3.46
N THR A 53 -21.42 17.22 -3.74
CA THR A 53 -21.51 16.59 -5.05
C THR A 53 -22.71 15.65 -5.05
N MET A 54 -23.75 16.03 -5.79
CA MET A 54 -24.85 15.14 -6.17
C MET A 54 -24.26 13.77 -6.52
N ARG A 55 -24.82 12.67 -5.97
CA ARG A 55 -24.42 11.30 -6.32
C ARG A 55 -24.37 11.23 -7.84
N SER A 56 -23.16 11.25 -8.40
CA SER A 56 -23.01 11.11 -9.83
C SER A 56 -23.58 9.73 -10.19
N PRO A 57 -24.32 9.57 -11.29
CA PRO A 57 -24.92 8.30 -11.67
C PRO A 57 -23.87 7.22 -12.04
N SER A 58 -22.59 7.49 -11.80
CA SER A 58 -21.42 6.68 -12.13
C SER A 58 -20.35 6.85 -11.08
N ALA A 59 -19.66 5.76 -10.74
CA ALA A 59 -18.42 5.81 -9.98
C ALA A 59 -17.26 6.48 -10.75
N LEU A 60 -17.27 6.35 -12.09
CA LEU A 60 -16.18 6.75 -12.98
C LEU A 60 -16.60 7.92 -13.89
N THR A 61 -15.64 8.79 -14.21
CA THR A 61 -15.85 9.83 -15.23
C THR A 61 -16.00 9.23 -16.63
N ALA A 62 -16.42 10.01 -17.61
CA ALA A 62 -16.51 9.54 -19.00
C ALA A 62 -15.15 9.06 -19.54
N GLN A 63 -14.07 9.77 -19.21
CA GLN A 63 -12.71 9.42 -19.59
C GLN A 63 -12.23 8.15 -18.87
N GLU A 64 -12.55 7.99 -17.59
CA GLU A 64 -12.22 6.76 -16.85
C GLU A 64 -13.00 5.54 -17.37
N ARG A 65 -14.27 5.72 -17.78
CA ARG A 65 -15.02 4.65 -18.46
C ARG A 65 -14.38 4.26 -19.78
N LEU A 66 -13.89 5.23 -20.55
CA LEU A 66 -13.16 4.95 -21.78
C LEU A 66 -11.83 4.22 -21.50
N LEU A 67 -11.12 4.61 -20.44
CA LEU A 67 -9.87 3.97 -20.01
C LEU A 67 -10.07 2.51 -19.59
N TRP A 68 -11.17 2.23 -18.92
CA TRP A 68 -11.54 0.91 -18.40
C TRP A 68 -12.56 0.17 -19.27
N LYS A 69 -12.69 0.55 -20.55
CA LYS A 69 -13.70 0.02 -21.48
C LYS A 69 -13.69 -1.51 -21.64
N ASP A 70 -12.57 -2.15 -21.33
CA ASP A 70 -12.41 -3.61 -21.43
C ASP A 70 -12.86 -4.37 -20.15
N VAL A 71 -13.40 -3.66 -19.15
CA VAL A 71 -13.82 -4.22 -17.86
C VAL A 71 -15.25 -3.77 -17.56
N ASP A 72 -16.22 -4.48 -18.11
CA ASP A 72 -17.64 -4.13 -18.06
C ASP A 72 -18.16 -3.96 -16.62
N GLU A 73 -17.73 -4.82 -15.70
CA GLU A 73 -18.13 -4.76 -14.29
C GLU A 73 -17.65 -3.47 -13.60
N LEU A 74 -16.47 -2.99 -13.99
CA LEU A 74 -15.86 -1.78 -13.42
C LEU A 74 -16.56 -0.51 -13.94
N ILE A 75 -16.84 -0.42 -15.24
CA ILE A 75 -17.50 0.76 -15.82
C ILE A 75 -18.98 0.87 -15.46
N SER A 76 -19.61 -0.27 -15.15
CA SER A 76 -21.02 -0.37 -14.72
C SER A 76 -21.21 -0.15 -13.22
N SER A 77 -20.12 0.10 -12.48
CA SER A 77 -20.17 0.28 -11.03
C SER A 77 -20.94 1.56 -10.64
N PRO A 78 -21.97 1.45 -9.78
CA PRO A 78 -22.85 2.58 -9.45
C PRO A 78 -22.21 3.52 -8.43
N ASP A 79 -21.24 3.05 -7.64
CA ASP A 79 -20.49 3.86 -6.68
C ASP A 79 -19.00 3.47 -6.62
N ASN A 80 -18.23 4.33 -5.94
CA ASN A 80 -16.77 4.22 -5.84
C ASN A 80 -16.28 2.97 -5.08
N ASP A 81 -17.05 2.45 -4.13
CA ASP A 81 -16.63 1.31 -3.31
C ASP A 81 -16.81 0.02 -4.10
N ILE A 82 -17.91 -0.11 -4.85
CA ILE A 82 -18.07 -1.16 -5.86
C ILE A 82 -16.98 -1.06 -6.92
N ALA A 83 -16.74 0.13 -7.49
CA ALA A 83 -15.69 0.29 -8.51
C ALA A 83 -14.30 -0.11 -7.98
N SER A 84 -13.99 0.23 -6.73
CA SER A 84 -12.72 -0.17 -6.10
C SER A 84 -12.64 -1.69 -5.92
N GLN A 85 -13.72 -2.34 -5.48
CA GLN A 85 -13.79 -3.80 -5.37
C GLN A 85 -13.64 -4.48 -6.74
N GLN A 86 -14.35 -4.00 -7.76
CA GLN A 86 -14.30 -4.54 -9.12
C GLN A 86 -12.92 -4.35 -9.75
N PHE A 87 -12.27 -3.21 -9.51
CA PHE A 87 -10.88 -3.00 -9.92
C PHE A 87 -9.93 -4.02 -9.28
N VAL A 88 -10.05 -4.27 -7.97
CA VAL A 88 -9.22 -5.29 -7.31
C VAL A 88 -9.52 -6.68 -7.88
N HIS A 89 -10.79 -7.02 -8.08
CA HIS A 89 -11.21 -8.34 -8.54
C HIS A 89 -10.85 -8.64 -10.00
N HIS A 90 -11.09 -7.71 -10.91
CA HIS A 90 -10.97 -7.91 -12.36
C HIS A 90 -9.64 -7.38 -12.94
N VAL A 91 -8.92 -6.49 -12.24
CA VAL A 91 -7.64 -5.93 -12.72
C VAL A 91 -6.46 -6.41 -11.87
N MET A 92 -6.47 -6.12 -10.56
CA MET A 92 -5.28 -6.40 -9.73
C MET A 92 -5.10 -7.88 -9.42
N LYS A 93 -6.19 -8.62 -9.17
CA LYS A 93 -6.15 -10.05 -8.82
C LYS A 93 -5.60 -10.94 -9.95
N PRO A 94 -5.96 -10.75 -11.23
CA PRO A 94 -5.31 -11.47 -12.34
C PRO A 94 -3.81 -11.17 -12.46
N LEU A 95 -3.40 -9.91 -12.27
CA LEU A 95 -2.01 -9.47 -12.41
C LEU A 95 -1.12 -9.96 -11.25
N LEU A 96 -1.59 -9.82 -10.01
CA LEU A 96 -0.83 -10.18 -8.81
C LEU A 96 -1.00 -11.67 -8.42
N GLY A 97 -2.04 -12.33 -8.93
CA GLY A 97 -2.36 -13.73 -8.67
C GLY A 97 -3.42 -13.91 -7.58
N SER A 98 -4.41 -14.74 -7.87
CA SER A 98 -5.58 -15.00 -7.00
C SER A 98 -5.26 -15.49 -5.59
N LYS A 99 -4.09 -16.12 -5.39
CA LYS A 99 -3.62 -16.58 -4.08
C LYS A 99 -3.16 -15.46 -3.13
N PHE A 100 -2.91 -14.26 -3.64
CA PHE A 100 -2.34 -13.14 -2.87
C PHE A 100 -3.30 -11.95 -2.74
N VAL A 101 -4.49 -12.01 -3.32
CA VAL A 101 -5.41 -10.88 -3.39
C VAL A 101 -6.78 -11.30 -2.88
N ASP A 102 -7.21 -10.68 -1.78
CA ASP A 102 -8.58 -10.70 -1.30
C ASP A 102 -9.28 -9.43 -1.80
N ALA A 103 -10.27 -9.59 -2.70
CA ALA A 103 -11.06 -8.46 -3.19
C ALA A 103 -12.08 -7.97 -2.16
N GLY A 104 -12.34 -8.75 -1.11
CA GLY A 104 -13.33 -8.46 -0.10
C GLY A 104 -14.76 -8.65 -0.59
N MET A 105 -15.70 -8.36 0.31
CA MET A 105 -17.14 -8.45 0.10
C MET A 105 -17.78 -7.17 0.58
N LEU A 106 -18.70 -6.60 -0.21
CA LEU A 106 -19.50 -5.48 0.22
C LEU A 106 -20.62 -5.94 1.15
N VAL A 107 -20.82 -5.19 2.24
CA VAL A 107 -21.85 -5.44 3.24
C VAL A 107 -22.63 -4.15 3.42
N GLY A 108 -23.96 -4.23 3.40
CA GLY A 108 -24.83 -3.08 3.60
C GLY A 108 -24.71 -2.54 5.03
N VAL A 109 -24.81 -1.23 5.19
CA VAL A 109 -24.76 -0.54 6.49
C VAL A 109 -25.86 0.50 6.60
N THR A 110 -26.37 0.72 7.82
CA THR A 110 -27.24 1.86 8.10
C THR A 110 -26.43 3.10 8.49
N ARG A 111 -27.02 4.29 8.38
CA ARG A 111 -26.38 5.53 8.81
C ARG A 111 -26.09 5.51 10.32
N GLU A 112 -27.02 4.99 11.12
CA GLU A 112 -26.89 4.90 12.59
C GLU A 112 -25.73 3.98 13.00
N PHE A 113 -25.45 2.94 12.19
CA PHE A 113 -24.25 2.12 12.35
C PHE A 113 -22.98 2.95 12.18
N LEU A 114 -22.87 3.72 11.08
CA LEU A 114 -21.69 4.56 10.80
C LEU A 114 -21.50 5.66 11.86
N GLU A 115 -22.58 6.29 12.31
CA GLU A 115 -22.55 7.29 13.38
C GLU A 115 -22.07 6.70 14.71
N SER A 116 -22.50 5.48 15.03
CA SER A 116 -22.03 4.77 16.22
C SER A 116 -20.57 4.36 16.12
N ILE A 117 -20.12 3.93 14.94
CA ILE A 117 -18.71 3.61 14.71
C ILE A 117 -17.82 4.83 14.94
N GLU A 118 -18.13 5.99 14.33
CA GLU A 118 -17.34 7.22 14.51
C GLU A 118 -17.21 7.59 15.99
N LYS A 119 -18.31 7.52 16.75
CA LYS A 119 -18.31 7.77 18.20
C LYS A 119 -17.42 6.78 18.96
N ASN A 120 -17.47 5.49 18.61
CA ASN A 120 -16.73 4.43 19.30
C ASN A 120 -15.22 4.54 19.11
N VAL A 121 -14.77 5.03 17.95
CA VAL A 121 -13.34 5.04 17.59
C VAL A 121 -12.66 6.39 17.81
N ILE A 122 -13.39 7.48 18.05
CA ILE A 122 -12.84 8.84 18.08
C ILE A 122 -11.62 8.99 19.01
N TYR A 123 -11.64 8.35 20.18
CA TYR A 123 -10.54 8.40 21.17
C TYR A 123 -9.39 7.43 20.90
N GLN A 124 -9.55 6.53 19.93
CA GLN A 124 -8.54 5.55 19.51
C GLN A 124 -7.74 6.04 18.29
N ARG A 125 -8.30 7.01 17.55
CA ARG A 125 -7.70 7.61 16.35
C ARG A 125 -6.66 8.66 16.74
N PRO A 126 -5.53 8.79 16.02
CA PRO A 126 -4.60 9.89 16.23
C PRO A 126 -5.29 11.25 16.06
N ALA A 127 -5.00 12.24 16.93
CA ALA A 127 -5.70 13.53 16.95
C ALA A 127 -5.73 14.21 15.56
N TRP A 128 -4.58 14.31 14.90
CA TRP A 128 -4.47 14.90 13.56
C TRP A 128 -5.26 14.14 12.48
N ARG A 129 -5.57 12.84 12.68
CA ARG A 129 -6.45 12.08 11.78
C ARG A 129 -7.92 12.44 12.00
N VAL A 130 -8.33 12.63 13.25
CA VAL A 130 -9.67 13.08 13.63
C VAL A 130 -9.95 14.48 13.07
N ASP A 131 -8.96 15.36 13.12
CA ASP A 131 -9.06 16.73 12.60
C ASP A 131 -9.22 16.78 11.07
N ASN A 132 -8.57 15.86 10.36
CA ASN A 132 -8.56 15.85 8.90
C ASN A 132 -9.84 15.25 8.28
N ALA A 133 -10.37 14.16 8.86
CA ALA A 133 -11.45 13.40 8.24
C ALA A 133 -12.32 12.62 9.24
N LEU A 134 -13.58 12.43 8.88
CA LEU A 134 -14.59 11.63 9.60
C LEU A 134 -14.98 10.41 8.76
N VAL A 135 -15.63 9.41 9.35
CA VAL A 135 -16.35 8.38 8.58
C VAL A 135 -17.36 9.06 7.64
N ASP A 136 -17.42 8.59 6.38
CA ASP A 136 -18.39 9.09 5.40
C ASP A 136 -19.79 8.53 5.68
N MET A 137 -20.66 9.37 6.25
CA MET A 137 -22.02 9.01 6.68
C MET A 137 -23.01 8.81 5.51
N HIS A 138 -22.62 9.10 4.28
CA HIS A 138 -23.47 8.97 3.10
C HIS A 138 -23.34 7.61 2.39
N ARG A 139 -22.53 6.71 2.96
CA ARG A 139 -22.29 5.35 2.48
C ARG A 139 -23.41 4.42 2.92
N ASP A 140 -23.82 3.53 2.02
CA ASP A 140 -24.79 2.46 2.24
C ASP A 140 -24.13 1.08 2.28
N SER A 141 -22.82 1.00 2.02
CA SER A 141 -22.03 -0.23 2.12
C SER A 141 -20.62 0.01 2.66
N VAL A 142 -20.00 -1.05 3.16
CA VAL A 142 -18.60 -1.11 3.59
C VAL A 142 -17.92 -2.34 3.03
N LEU A 143 -16.59 -2.31 2.92
CA LEU A 143 -15.82 -3.44 2.41
C LEU A 143 -15.34 -4.33 3.55
N LEU A 144 -15.73 -5.60 3.53
CA LEU A 144 -15.30 -6.62 4.47
C LEU A 144 -14.16 -7.45 3.85
N LEU A 145 -13.01 -7.48 4.52
CA LEU A 145 -11.80 -8.18 4.10
C LEU A 145 -11.40 -9.23 5.14
N SER A 146 -10.62 -10.22 4.74
CA SER A 146 -10.01 -11.13 5.70
C SER A 146 -8.99 -10.39 6.57
N ASP A 147 -8.97 -10.67 7.87
CA ASP A 147 -7.93 -10.13 8.76
C ASP A 147 -6.62 -10.86 8.47
N HIS A 148 -5.77 -10.23 7.64
CA HIS A 148 -4.48 -10.78 7.27
C HIS A 148 -3.45 -10.72 8.40
N SER A 149 -3.76 -10.06 9.51
CA SER A 149 -2.95 -10.11 10.75
C SER A 149 -3.20 -11.36 11.59
N LEU A 150 -4.20 -12.18 11.23
CA LEU A 150 -4.60 -13.38 11.95
C LEU A 150 -4.46 -14.63 11.08
N PHE A 151 -4.19 -15.78 11.70
CA PHE A 151 -4.18 -17.09 11.02
C PHE A 151 -5.48 -17.86 11.36
N THR A 152 -6.54 -17.57 10.62
CA THR A 152 -7.93 -18.00 10.93
C THR A 152 -8.26 -19.45 10.53
N HIS A 153 -7.46 -20.08 9.67
CA HIS A 153 -7.68 -21.47 9.24
C HIS A 153 -6.85 -22.45 10.09
N GLY A 154 -7.53 -23.32 10.84
CA GLY A 154 -6.94 -24.36 11.69
C GLY A 154 -7.53 -24.33 13.11
N ASN A 155 -7.46 -25.46 13.83
CA ASN A 155 -7.93 -25.57 15.21
C ASN A 155 -7.50 -24.34 16.02
N LEU A 156 -8.47 -23.68 16.63
CA LEU A 156 -8.38 -22.44 17.44
C LEU A 156 -7.56 -22.62 18.73
N GLY A 157 -6.62 -23.56 18.76
CA GLY A 157 -5.78 -23.87 19.90
C GLY A 157 -4.62 -22.89 20.00
N SER A 158 -4.87 -21.71 20.59
CA SER A 158 -3.94 -20.81 21.30
C SER A 158 -2.56 -20.48 20.71
N SER A 159 -2.26 -20.85 19.47
CA SER A 159 -0.95 -20.55 18.87
C SER A 159 -0.90 -19.08 18.48
N PRO A 160 0.08 -18.30 18.96
CA PRO A 160 0.22 -16.91 18.56
C PRO A 160 0.48 -16.79 17.04
N CYS A 161 -0.16 -15.83 16.36
CA CYS A 161 0.31 -15.36 15.04
C CYS A 161 1.09 -14.05 15.21
N ILE A 162 2.20 -13.97 14.48
CA ILE A 162 2.88 -12.70 14.22
C ILE A 162 2.69 -12.34 12.76
N SER A 163 2.32 -11.10 12.48
CA SER A 163 2.18 -10.61 11.11
C SER A 163 3.01 -9.37 10.87
N VAL A 164 3.59 -9.28 9.67
CA VAL A 164 4.45 -8.17 9.25
C VAL A 164 3.83 -7.52 8.01
N GLU A 165 3.52 -6.23 8.10
CA GLU A 165 3.10 -5.40 6.98
C GLU A 165 4.30 -4.65 6.43
N ILE A 166 4.58 -4.80 5.13
CA ILE A 166 5.63 -4.07 4.43
C ILE A 166 5.01 -3.23 3.32
N LYS A 167 5.35 -1.95 3.27
CA LYS A 167 5.09 -1.07 2.14
C LYS A 167 6.36 -0.94 1.28
N PRO A 168 6.51 -1.74 0.22
CA PRO A 168 7.80 -1.95 -0.43
C PRO A 168 8.25 -0.78 -1.32
N LYS A 169 7.33 0.09 -1.75
CA LYS A 169 7.60 1.18 -2.70
C LYS A 169 8.12 0.63 -4.04
N TRP A 170 8.87 1.44 -4.80
CA TRP A 170 9.21 1.18 -6.20
C TRP A 170 10.45 0.31 -6.29
N GLY A 171 10.32 -0.91 -6.82
CA GLY A 171 11.39 -1.90 -6.91
C GLY A 171 12.30 -1.78 -8.13
N PHE A 172 12.23 -0.70 -8.90
CA PHE A 172 13.02 -0.49 -10.11
C PHE A 172 13.40 0.97 -10.32
N LEU A 173 14.44 1.20 -11.14
CA LEU A 173 14.81 2.51 -11.66
C LEU A 173 14.18 2.69 -13.05
N PRO A 174 13.55 3.83 -13.35
CA PRO A 174 12.94 4.06 -14.65
C PRO A 174 14.00 4.10 -15.76
N LEU A 175 13.73 3.35 -16.84
CA LEU A 175 14.57 3.32 -18.06
C LEU A 175 13.98 4.14 -19.21
N SER A 176 12.93 4.90 -18.93
CA SER A 176 12.17 5.64 -19.93
C SER A 176 13.05 6.57 -20.77
N ARG A 177 12.89 6.52 -22.09
CA ARG A 177 13.50 7.47 -23.03
C ARG A 177 12.95 8.90 -22.90
N TYR A 178 11.85 9.07 -22.16
CA TYR A 178 11.18 10.35 -21.95
C TYR A 178 11.76 11.15 -20.77
N ILE A 179 12.60 10.52 -19.94
CA ILE A 179 13.38 11.20 -18.90
C ILE A 179 14.45 12.07 -19.56
N SER A 180 14.42 13.36 -19.24
CA SER A 180 15.37 14.35 -19.74
C SER A 180 16.76 14.25 -19.10
N GLU A 181 17.76 14.89 -19.71
CA GLU A 181 19.09 15.05 -19.09
C GLU A 181 19.01 15.86 -17.78
N GLU A 182 18.09 16.82 -17.70
CA GLU A 182 17.89 17.60 -16.48
C GLU A 182 17.39 16.73 -15.31
N THR A 183 16.68 15.66 -15.61
CA THR A 183 16.11 14.72 -14.61
C THR A 183 16.81 13.35 -14.64
N ALA A 184 18.00 13.25 -15.25
CA ALA A 184 18.73 11.99 -15.44
C ALA A 184 19.07 11.25 -14.13
N VAL A 185 19.12 11.95 -13.00
CA VAL A 185 19.30 11.36 -11.65
C VAL A 185 18.27 10.27 -11.33
N LYS A 186 17.07 10.34 -11.93
CA LYS A 186 16.03 9.31 -11.80
C LYS A 186 16.48 7.94 -12.29
N ARG A 187 17.47 7.87 -13.20
CA ARG A 187 18.00 6.62 -13.74
C ARG A 187 18.99 5.93 -12.80
N THR A 188 19.47 6.61 -11.77
CA THR A 188 20.51 6.10 -10.86
C THR A 188 20.10 6.12 -9.40
N ILE A 189 19.23 7.05 -8.99
CA ILE A 189 18.75 7.17 -7.61
C ILE A 189 17.27 6.79 -7.55
N THR A 190 16.91 5.98 -6.55
CA THR A 190 15.54 5.51 -6.43
C THR A 190 14.57 6.65 -6.13
N ARG A 191 13.33 6.50 -6.60
CA ARG A 191 12.23 7.41 -6.26
C ARG A 191 11.99 7.51 -4.76
N PHE A 192 12.29 6.45 -3.99
CA PHE A 192 12.19 6.45 -2.53
C PHE A 192 13.25 7.35 -1.90
N GLN A 193 14.53 7.16 -2.24
CA GLN A 193 15.63 7.96 -1.70
C GLN A 193 15.48 9.45 -2.02
N MET A 194 15.13 9.80 -3.27
CA MET A 194 14.89 11.21 -3.61
C MET A 194 13.73 11.80 -2.80
N HIS A 195 12.67 11.02 -2.56
CA HIS A 195 11.51 11.47 -1.80
C HIS A 195 11.81 11.59 -0.30
N GLN A 196 12.71 10.79 0.27
CA GLN A 196 13.16 10.94 1.65
C GLN A 196 13.73 12.35 1.90
N VAL A 197 14.50 12.90 0.94
CA VAL A 197 15.04 14.26 1.05
C VAL A 197 13.94 15.31 1.13
N LEU A 198 12.94 15.24 0.24
CA LEU A 198 11.81 16.17 0.29
C LEU A 198 11.04 16.06 1.61
N LYS A 199 10.80 14.83 2.08
CA LYS A 199 10.11 14.59 3.35
C LYS A 199 10.87 15.15 4.55
N LEU A 200 12.20 15.02 4.56
CA LEU A 200 13.04 15.59 5.59
C LEU A 200 12.95 17.13 5.57
N GLN A 201 13.04 17.73 4.38
CA GLN A 201 12.90 19.18 4.21
C GLN A 201 11.53 19.70 4.68
N GLN A 202 10.48 18.91 4.51
CA GLN A 202 9.11 19.23 4.94
C GLN A 202 8.84 18.91 6.42
N GLY A 203 9.79 18.30 7.12
CA GLY A 203 9.61 17.87 8.51
C GLY A 203 8.66 16.68 8.68
N GLU A 204 8.34 15.94 7.60
CA GLU A 204 7.51 14.73 7.67
C GLU A 204 8.25 13.54 8.30
N ILE A 205 9.58 13.57 8.27
CA ILE A 205 10.47 12.57 8.87
C ILE A 205 11.61 13.27 9.60
N SER A 206 12.14 12.64 10.64
CA SER A 206 13.27 13.15 11.42
C SER A 206 14.64 12.72 10.89
N LEU A 207 14.68 11.61 10.15
CA LEU A 207 15.91 11.03 9.60
C LEU A 207 15.61 10.34 8.26
N LEU A 208 16.58 10.39 7.35
CA LEU A 208 16.52 9.62 6.11
C LEU A 208 16.60 8.12 6.42
N SER A 209 15.70 7.33 5.84
CA SER A 209 15.75 5.88 5.93
C SER A 209 16.86 5.32 5.03
N GLU A 210 17.63 4.37 5.56
CA GLU A 210 18.62 3.60 4.79
C GLU A 210 17.97 2.52 3.91
N TYR A 211 16.66 2.28 4.08
CA TYR A 211 15.92 1.31 3.29
C TYR A 211 16.01 1.63 1.80
N ASN A 212 16.49 0.65 1.03
CA ASN A 212 16.51 0.71 -0.41
C ASN A 212 15.54 -0.32 -1.01
N PRO A 213 14.47 0.10 -1.70
CA PRO A 213 13.59 -0.82 -2.41
C PRO A 213 14.34 -1.76 -3.36
N LEU A 214 15.39 -1.32 -4.04
CA LEU A 214 16.15 -2.18 -4.96
C LEU A 214 16.82 -3.36 -4.24
N ASP A 215 17.10 -3.26 -2.93
CA ASP A 215 17.62 -4.36 -2.13
C ASP A 215 16.52 -5.41 -1.87
N LEU A 216 15.30 -4.96 -1.51
CA LEU A 216 14.13 -5.83 -1.30
C LEU A 216 13.71 -6.57 -2.58
N PHE A 217 13.79 -5.90 -3.74
CA PHE A 217 13.42 -6.43 -5.05
C PHE A 217 14.58 -7.10 -5.82
N SER A 218 15.73 -7.30 -5.17
CA SER A 218 16.95 -7.75 -5.85
C SER A 218 16.98 -9.23 -6.24
N GLY A 219 16.13 -10.06 -5.63
CA GLY A 219 16.24 -11.52 -5.67
C GLY A 219 17.38 -12.10 -4.82
N SER A 220 18.31 -11.28 -4.30
CA SER A 220 19.37 -11.72 -3.38
C SER A 220 18.85 -11.79 -1.96
N LYS A 221 19.16 -12.89 -1.27
CA LYS A 221 18.76 -13.12 0.11
C LYS A 221 19.38 -12.11 1.06
N GLU A 222 20.66 -11.84 0.85
CA GLU A 222 21.49 -10.95 1.66
C GLU A 222 20.97 -9.52 1.56
N ARG A 223 20.67 -9.06 0.33
CA ARG A 223 20.08 -7.74 0.09
C ARG A 223 18.66 -7.65 0.61
N THR A 224 17.85 -8.70 0.46
CA THR A 224 16.49 -8.75 1.01
C THR A 224 16.51 -8.63 2.54
N PHE A 225 17.41 -9.37 3.20
CA PHE A 225 17.60 -9.28 4.65
C PHE A 225 18.06 -7.88 5.07
N LYS A 226 19.04 -7.30 4.37
CA LYS A 226 19.48 -5.92 4.60
C LYS A 226 18.30 -4.95 4.50
N ALA A 227 17.48 -5.04 3.46
CA ALA A 227 16.32 -4.17 3.27
C ALA A 227 15.31 -4.30 4.43
N ILE A 228 15.05 -5.52 4.90
CA ILE A 228 14.17 -5.79 6.05
C ILE A 228 14.77 -5.25 7.35
N ASN A 229 16.09 -5.34 7.53
CA ASN A 229 16.80 -4.75 8.65
C ASN A 229 16.75 -3.22 8.63
N ASP A 230 16.95 -2.59 7.47
CA ASP A 230 16.86 -1.13 7.33
C ASP A 230 15.43 -0.63 7.61
N LEU A 231 14.41 -1.39 7.20
CA LEU A 231 13.02 -1.16 7.57
C LEU A 231 12.79 -1.31 9.08
N PHE A 232 13.47 -2.23 9.75
CA PHE A 232 13.40 -2.34 11.21
C PHE A 232 14.08 -1.15 11.90
N THR A 233 15.23 -0.69 11.42
CA THR A 233 15.92 0.48 11.99
C THR A 233 15.10 1.76 11.85
N SER A 234 14.52 1.99 10.67
CA SER A 234 13.75 3.20 10.34
C SER A 234 12.39 2.84 9.72
N PRO A 235 11.40 2.42 10.53
CA PRO A 235 10.15 1.84 10.05
C PRO A 235 9.28 2.82 9.28
N GLN A 236 9.28 4.10 9.69
CA GLN A 236 8.43 5.16 9.13
C GLN A 236 7.00 4.64 8.91
N ASN A 237 6.45 4.74 7.70
CA ASN A 237 5.17 4.12 7.33
C ASN A 237 5.35 2.89 6.43
N ASN A 238 6.55 2.29 6.45
CA ASN A 238 6.96 1.20 5.59
C ASN A 238 6.97 -0.17 6.28
N LEU A 239 7.06 -0.22 7.62
CA LEU A 239 7.03 -1.47 8.38
C LEU A 239 6.11 -1.38 9.58
N ARG A 240 5.25 -2.39 9.75
CA ARG A 240 4.48 -2.63 10.97
C ARG A 240 4.51 -4.10 11.34
N VAL A 241 4.49 -4.40 12.63
CA VAL A 241 4.40 -5.79 13.13
C VAL A 241 3.27 -5.89 14.13
N PHE A 242 2.49 -6.96 14.00
CA PHE A 242 1.33 -7.23 14.84
C PHE A 242 1.46 -8.61 15.49
N MET A 243 1.06 -8.72 16.75
CA MET A 243 0.90 -9.97 17.50
C MET A 243 -0.59 -10.22 17.72
N ASN A 244 -1.12 -11.30 17.17
CA ASN A 244 -2.56 -11.63 17.22
C ASN A 244 -3.45 -10.44 16.79
N GLY A 245 -2.99 -9.71 15.77
CA GLY A 245 -3.59 -8.49 15.25
C GLY A 245 -3.32 -7.20 16.03
N SER A 246 -2.82 -7.27 17.26
CA SER A 246 -2.44 -6.07 18.01
C SER A 246 -1.08 -5.55 17.55
N LEU A 247 -0.98 -4.25 17.25
CA LEU A 247 0.28 -3.63 16.84
C LEU A 247 1.31 -3.72 17.98
N ILE A 248 2.49 -4.26 17.68
CA ILE A 248 3.62 -4.35 18.62
C ILE A 248 4.85 -3.55 18.16
N PHE A 249 4.88 -3.12 16.89
CA PHE A 249 5.98 -2.35 16.32
C PHE A 249 5.52 -1.52 15.11
N GLY A 250 6.05 -0.30 14.98
CA GLY A 250 5.67 0.66 13.95
C GLY A 250 4.62 1.68 14.44
N GLY A 251 4.06 2.47 13.51
CA GLY A 251 3.15 3.58 13.82
C GLY A 251 1.68 3.25 13.56
N LEU A 252 0.80 3.46 14.54
CA LEU A 252 -0.65 3.30 14.39
C LEU A 252 -1.24 4.51 13.65
N GLY A 253 -1.69 4.32 12.41
CA GLY A 253 -2.33 5.38 11.62
C GLY A 253 -1.39 6.49 11.12
N GLY A 254 -0.07 6.36 11.30
CA GLY A 254 0.95 7.35 10.93
C GLY A 254 2.33 6.73 10.64
N GLY A 255 3.36 7.58 10.59
CA GLY A 255 4.75 7.14 10.58
C GLY A 255 5.24 6.78 11.99
N ALA A 256 6.12 5.80 12.10
CA ALA A 256 6.81 5.45 13.33
C ALA A 256 8.09 6.28 13.51
N GLU A 257 8.50 6.44 14.76
CA GLU A 257 9.85 6.90 15.10
C GLU A 257 10.90 5.84 14.72
N ASN A 258 12.16 6.26 14.65
CA ASN A 258 13.27 5.33 14.46
C ASN A 258 13.43 4.43 15.68
N THR A 259 13.92 3.22 15.46
CA THR A 259 14.05 2.20 16.50
C THR A 259 15.22 2.55 17.42
N ASN A 260 14.90 3.13 18.57
CA ASN A 260 15.85 3.32 19.65
C ASN A 260 15.97 2.06 20.53
N ILE A 261 16.89 2.07 21.49
CA ILE A 261 17.19 0.93 22.38
C ILE A 261 15.94 0.47 23.15
N CYS A 262 15.10 1.40 23.62
CA CYS A 262 13.88 1.06 24.36
C CYS A 262 12.85 0.35 23.47
N ILE A 263 12.65 0.84 22.24
CA ILE A 263 11.74 0.23 21.26
C ILE A 263 12.26 -1.15 20.86
N ALA A 264 13.56 -1.28 20.57
CA ALA A 264 14.18 -2.55 20.21
C ALA A 264 14.01 -3.59 21.31
N LYS A 265 14.25 -3.22 22.57
CA LYS A 265 14.09 -4.11 23.72
C LYS A 265 12.63 -4.54 23.91
N ALA A 266 11.68 -3.60 23.87
CA ALA A 266 10.27 -3.91 23.99
C ALA A 266 9.78 -4.85 22.87
N PHE A 267 10.30 -4.66 21.66
CA PHE A 267 10.01 -5.53 20.53
C PHE A 267 10.59 -6.94 20.73
N GLU A 268 11.86 -7.06 21.10
CA GLU A 268 12.53 -8.32 21.41
C GLU A 268 11.78 -9.15 22.48
N ASP A 269 11.27 -8.48 23.51
CA ASP A 269 10.47 -9.08 24.56
C ASP A 269 9.11 -9.58 24.04
N ALA A 270 8.45 -8.81 23.17
CA ALA A 270 7.17 -9.19 22.57
C ALA A 270 7.29 -10.48 21.71
N LEU A 271 8.46 -10.74 21.12
CA LEU A 271 8.71 -11.93 20.28
C LEU A 271 8.87 -13.23 21.07
N LYS A 272 9.04 -13.17 22.40
CA LYS A 272 9.28 -14.33 23.27
C LYS A 272 8.26 -15.46 23.10
N SER A 273 7.00 -15.11 22.82
CA SER A 273 5.91 -16.08 22.69
C SER A 273 5.92 -16.86 21.37
N VAL A 274 6.65 -16.37 20.36
CA VAL A 274 6.65 -16.93 19.00
C VAL A 274 8.00 -17.53 18.61
N ILE A 275 9.11 -16.86 18.98
CA ILE A 275 10.46 -17.23 18.58
C ILE A 275 11.21 -17.80 19.79
N ARG A 276 11.51 -19.10 19.74
CA ARG A 276 12.23 -19.87 20.76
C ARG A 276 13.74 -19.67 20.59
N SER A 277 14.20 -18.45 20.89
CA SER A 277 15.61 -18.08 20.90
C SER A 277 15.96 -17.29 22.16
N ASP A 278 17.26 -17.24 22.46
CA ASP A 278 17.80 -16.49 23.59
C ASP A 278 17.52 -15.00 23.45
N GLU A 279 17.58 -14.27 24.58
CA GLU A 279 17.39 -12.82 24.59
C GLU A 279 18.46 -12.14 23.73
N GLY A 280 18.02 -11.25 22.83
CA GLY A 280 18.88 -10.53 21.89
C GLY A 280 18.97 -11.17 20.51
N LEU A 281 18.43 -12.39 20.32
CA LEU A 281 18.46 -13.10 19.04
C LEU A 281 17.09 -13.21 18.37
N ARG A 282 15.98 -12.88 19.05
CA ARG A 282 14.63 -13.12 18.50
C ARG A 282 14.30 -12.18 17.34
N THR A 283 14.74 -10.93 17.42
CA THR A 283 14.56 -9.94 16.36
C THR A 283 15.24 -10.39 15.08
N GLU A 284 16.54 -10.72 15.12
CA GLU A 284 17.27 -11.21 13.95
C GLU A 284 16.63 -12.46 13.33
N ASN A 285 16.14 -13.36 14.19
CA ASN A 285 15.40 -14.55 13.77
C ASN A 285 14.08 -14.21 13.06
N LEU A 286 13.34 -13.19 13.52
CA LEU A 286 12.15 -12.72 12.83
C LEU A 286 12.50 -12.12 11.47
N LEU A 287 13.53 -11.26 11.40
CA LEU A 287 13.93 -10.63 10.13
C LEU A 287 14.37 -11.69 9.11
N THR A 288 15.08 -12.73 9.58
CA THR A 288 15.43 -13.91 8.77
C THR A 288 14.18 -14.63 8.29
N LEU A 289 13.22 -14.91 9.19
CA LEU A 289 11.96 -15.56 8.85
C LEU A 289 11.17 -14.79 7.79
N VAL A 290 11.11 -13.45 7.90
CA VAL A 290 10.46 -12.58 6.89
C VAL A 290 11.18 -12.67 5.56
N THR A 291 12.52 -12.63 5.57
CA THR A 291 13.36 -12.75 4.36
C THR A 291 13.06 -14.05 3.61
N GLU A 292 13.08 -15.18 4.31
CA GLU A 292 12.80 -16.51 3.74
C GLU A 292 11.38 -16.59 3.16
N ALA A 293 10.39 -16.02 3.85
CA ALA A 293 9.01 -16.03 3.40
C ALA A 293 8.80 -15.17 2.16
N VAL A 294 9.43 -14.00 2.09
CA VAL A 294 9.44 -13.13 0.91
C VAL A 294 9.98 -13.90 -0.29
N GLN A 295 11.15 -14.52 -0.16
CA GLN A 295 11.79 -15.29 -1.24
C GLN A 295 10.93 -16.49 -1.66
N LYS A 296 10.51 -17.32 -0.70
CA LYS A 296 9.75 -18.55 -0.98
C LYS A 296 8.37 -18.27 -1.59
N SER A 297 7.77 -17.11 -1.29
CA SER A 297 6.45 -16.75 -1.82
C SER A 297 6.48 -16.33 -3.30
N GLY A 298 7.58 -15.71 -3.76
CA GLY A 298 7.64 -15.04 -5.07
C GLY A 298 6.70 -13.83 -5.17
N VAL A 299 6.26 -13.26 -4.04
CA VAL A 299 5.30 -12.15 -4.00
C VAL A 299 5.89 -10.87 -4.59
N ILE A 300 7.17 -10.62 -4.31
CA ILE A 300 7.90 -9.42 -4.72
C ILE A 300 8.13 -9.40 -6.23
N ASP A 301 8.47 -10.54 -6.83
CA ASP A 301 8.68 -10.64 -8.28
C ASP A 301 7.40 -10.30 -9.05
N ARG A 302 6.25 -10.84 -8.61
CA ARG A 302 4.95 -10.51 -9.21
C ARG A 302 4.62 -9.03 -9.07
N LEU A 303 4.86 -8.47 -7.89
CA LEU A 303 4.63 -7.05 -7.67
C LEU A 303 5.50 -6.20 -8.60
N LEU A 304 6.77 -6.57 -8.77
CA LEU A 304 7.72 -5.86 -9.61
C LEU A 304 7.27 -5.81 -11.07
N GLU A 305 6.79 -6.93 -11.61
CA GLU A 305 6.28 -6.97 -12.99
C GLU A 305 5.07 -6.04 -13.20
N VAL A 306 4.18 -5.94 -12.22
CA VAL A 306 3.07 -4.98 -12.27
C VAL A 306 3.56 -3.53 -12.11
N GLN A 307 4.56 -3.28 -11.27
CA GLN A 307 5.16 -1.95 -11.15
C GLN A 307 5.83 -1.47 -12.45
N LYS A 308 6.43 -2.39 -13.22
CA LYS A 308 7.08 -2.12 -14.51
C LYS A 308 6.11 -1.86 -15.68
N LEU A 309 4.80 -2.01 -15.47
CA LEU A 309 3.79 -1.52 -16.43
C LEU A 309 3.95 -0.01 -16.68
N ASP A 310 4.49 0.73 -15.70
CA ASP A 310 5.03 2.06 -15.96
C ASP A 310 6.33 1.98 -16.79
N SER A 311 6.15 1.94 -18.10
CA SER A 311 7.23 1.84 -19.08
C SER A 311 7.78 3.19 -19.55
N VAL A 312 7.00 4.27 -19.38
CA VAL A 312 7.31 5.59 -19.93
C VAL A 312 7.65 6.64 -18.87
N ASP A 313 7.60 6.28 -17.58
CA ASP A 313 7.71 7.19 -16.45
C ASP A 313 6.61 8.28 -16.49
N ILE A 314 6.36 8.96 -15.37
CA ILE A 314 5.38 10.05 -15.33
C ILE A 314 5.72 11.19 -16.30
N GLU A 315 7.01 11.42 -16.58
CA GLU A 315 7.47 12.37 -17.60
C GLU A 315 7.02 12.01 -19.02
N GLY A 316 6.72 10.74 -19.31
CA GLY A 316 6.11 10.31 -20.57
C GLY A 316 4.59 10.19 -20.46
N ALA A 317 4.09 9.51 -19.42
CA ALA A 317 2.68 9.18 -19.27
C ALA A 317 1.77 10.41 -19.20
N ILE A 318 2.27 11.54 -18.68
CA ILE A 318 1.52 12.79 -18.63
C ILE A 318 1.12 13.32 -20.01
N HIS A 319 1.91 13.03 -21.06
CA HIS A 319 1.58 13.44 -22.44
C HIS A 319 0.40 12.65 -22.99
N ALA A 320 0.42 11.32 -22.82
CA ALA A 320 -0.68 10.44 -23.19
C ALA A 320 -1.97 10.80 -22.43
N TYR A 321 -1.85 11.20 -21.15
CA TYR A 321 -2.98 11.71 -20.37
C TYR A 321 -3.65 12.92 -21.04
N TYR A 322 -2.89 13.94 -21.45
CA TYR A 322 -3.46 15.12 -22.12
C TYR A 322 -4.13 14.77 -23.47
N ASP A 323 -3.59 13.79 -24.20
CA ASP A 323 -4.21 13.32 -25.45
C ASP A 323 -5.54 12.60 -25.17
N VAL A 324 -5.59 11.74 -24.15
CA VAL A 324 -6.81 11.01 -23.73
C VAL A 324 -7.89 11.96 -23.22
N THR A 325 -7.52 13.04 -22.53
CA THR A 325 -8.48 14.04 -22.03
C THR A 325 -8.88 15.05 -23.10
N HIS A 326 -8.32 14.98 -24.31
CA HIS A 326 -8.49 15.96 -25.39
C HIS A 326 -8.18 17.39 -24.97
N GLN A 327 -7.22 17.55 -24.06
CA GLN A 327 -6.78 18.85 -23.56
C GLN A 327 -5.46 19.26 -24.21
N GLN A 328 -5.21 20.57 -24.23
CA GLN A 328 -3.90 21.06 -24.65
C GLN A 328 -2.82 20.57 -23.67
N CYS A 329 -1.77 19.91 -24.19
CA CYS A 329 -0.67 19.44 -23.36
C CYS A 329 0.10 20.61 -22.71
N MET A 330 -0.12 20.81 -21.40
CA MET A 330 0.48 21.91 -20.65
C MET A 330 1.99 21.74 -20.46
N VAL A 331 2.50 20.51 -20.46
CA VAL A 331 3.95 20.22 -20.42
C VAL A 331 4.61 20.75 -21.69
N CYS A 332 4.10 20.39 -22.87
CA CYS A 332 4.64 20.85 -24.15
C CYS A 332 4.61 22.37 -24.32
N ARG A 333 3.67 23.08 -23.65
CA ARG A 333 3.59 24.55 -23.69
C ARG A 333 4.79 25.23 -23.01
N GLN A 334 5.41 24.57 -22.05
CA GLN A 334 6.57 25.07 -21.31
C GLN A 334 7.91 24.72 -21.98
N LEU A 335 7.88 23.88 -23.02
CA LEU A 335 9.08 23.34 -23.67
C LEU A 335 9.41 24.06 -24.98
N SER A 336 10.71 24.17 -25.27
CA SER A 336 11.21 24.64 -26.55
C SER A 336 10.79 23.69 -27.70
N ALA A 337 10.89 24.16 -28.95
CA ALA A 337 10.59 23.31 -30.11
C ALA A 337 11.50 22.07 -30.19
N GLU A 338 12.74 22.17 -29.74
CA GLU A 338 13.68 21.03 -29.73
C GLU A 338 13.35 20.03 -28.63
N GLN A 339 13.03 20.50 -27.42
CA GLN A 339 12.63 19.64 -26.31
C GLN A 339 11.35 18.85 -26.62
N ARG A 340 10.39 19.47 -27.33
CA ARG A 340 9.14 18.82 -27.77
C ARG A 340 9.35 17.63 -28.71
N LYS A 341 10.46 17.57 -29.45
CA LYS A 341 10.74 16.44 -30.36
C LYS A 341 10.79 15.11 -29.62
N ARG A 342 11.23 15.09 -28.35
CA ARG A 342 11.28 13.88 -27.50
C ARG A 342 9.90 13.24 -27.34
N TYR A 343 8.85 14.05 -27.23
CA TYR A 343 7.49 13.60 -26.92
C TYR A 343 6.58 13.51 -28.15
N THR A 344 7.08 13.87 -29.34
CA THR A 344 6.29 13.86 -30.59
C THR A 344 5.73 12.48 -30.91
N SER A 345 6.48 11.41 -30.59
CA SER A 345 6.03 10.03 -30.77
C SER A 345 4.82 9.66 -29.90
N LEU A 346 4.66 10.28 -28.73
CA LEU A 346 3.50 10.05 -27.85
C LEU A 346 2.26 10.76 -28.40
N HIS A 347 2.40 12.03 -28.79
CA HIS A 347 1.29 12.80 -29.36
C HIS A 347 0.86 12.35 -30.77
N SER A 348 1.71 11.58 -31.45
CA SER A 348 1.39 10.97 -32.75
C SER A 348 0.84 9.53 -32.61
N ALA A 349 0.77 9.01 -31.38
CA ALA A 349 0.26 7.67 -31.14
C ALA A 349 -1.27 7.61 -31.34
N SER A 350 -1.80 6.40 -31.53
CA SER A 350 -3.25 6.21 -31.58
C SER A 350 -3.88 6.45 -30.21
N LEU A 351 -5.18 6.76 -30.19
CA LEU A 351 -5.91 6.92 -28.93
C LEU A 351 -5.84 5.65 -28.07
N ASP A 352 -5.93 4.46 -28.68
CA ASP A 352 -5.81 3.19 -27.95
C ASP A 352 -4.43 3.02 -27.30
N GLU A 353 -3.36 3.48 -27.95
CA GLU A 353 -2.01 3.46 -27.37
C GLU A 353 -1.90 4.42 -26.18
N SER A 354 -2.43 5.64 -26.31
CA SER A 354 -2.44 6.61 -25.21
C SER A 354 -3.30 6.12 -24.03
N LEU A 355 -4.45 5.51 -24.30
CA LEU A 355 -5.28 4.85 -23.27
C LEU A 355 -4.50 3.74 -22.57
N ARG A 356 -3.80 2.88 -23.31
CA ARG A 356 -2.97 1.81 -22.74
C ARG A 356 -1.88 2.37 -21.82
N ILE A 357 -1.14 3.39 -22.28
CA ILE A 357 -0.08 4.03 -21.49
C ILE A 357 -0.62 4.56 -20.16
N VAL A 358 -1.75 5.28 -20.18
CA VAL A 358 -2.35 5.85 -18.97
C VAL A 358 -2.89 4.74 -18.06
N LYS A 359 -3.52 3.70 -18.64
CA LYS A 359 -4.07 2.56 -17.90
C LYS A 359 -2.95 1.82 -17.15
N ASP A 360 -1.91 1.44 -17.88
CA ASP A 360 -0.75 0.72 -17.35
C ASP A 360 -0.02 1.55 -16.27
N PHE A 361 0.11 2.86 -16.48
CA PHE A 361 0.67 3.76 -15.48
C PHE A 361 -0.15 3.79 -14.17
N LEU A 362 -1.49 3.88 -14.25
CA LEU A 362 -2.35 3.90 -13.06
C LEU A 362 -2.35 2.55 -12.32
N ILE A 363 -2.31 1.43 -13.04
CA ILE A 363 -2.13 0.09 -12.44
C ILE A 363 -0.79 0.00 -11.71
N ALA A 364 0.29 0.44 -12.36
CA ALA A 364 1.61 0.50 -11.75
C ALA A 364 1.62 1.43 -10.52
N ALA A 365 0.91 2.57 -10.57
CA ALA A 365 0.78 3.48 -9.44
C ALA A 365 0.09 2.83 -8.22
N THR A 366 -0.90 1.96 -8.43
CA THR A 366 -1.47 1.12 -7.37
C THR A 366 -0.40 0.16 -6.81
N ALA A 367 0.30 -0.59 -7.67
CA ALA A 367 1.34 -1.54 -7.24
C ALA A 367 2.55 -0.88 -6.52
N LYS A 368 2.84 0.38 -6.84
CA LYS A 368 3.90 1.17 -6.20
C LYS A 368 3.53 1.70 -4.80
N ASP A 369 2.24 1.69 -4.47
CA ASP A 369 1.69 2.28 -3.24
C ASP A 369 0.91 1.29 -2.35
N CYS A 370 0.77 0.04 -2.78
CA CYS A 370 0.20 -1.03 -1.96
C CYS A 370 1.16 -1.48 -0.84
N SER A 371 0.62 -2.22 0.12
CA SER A 371 1.41 -3.00 1.09
C SER A 371 1.20 -4.49 0.84
N PHE A 372 2.06 -5.34 1.40
CA PHE A 372 1.75 -6.75 1.59
C PHE A 372 1.93 -7.14 3.05
N MET A 373 1.09 -8.07 3.51
CA MET A 373 1.16 -8.63 4.86
C MET A 373 1.57 -10.09 4.81
N ILE A 374 2.53 -10.47 5.65
CA ILE A 374 2.91 -11.86 5.90
C ILE A 374 2.48 -12.22 7.32
N CYS A 375 1.56 -13.16 7.53
CA CYS A 375 1.25 -13.72 8.87
C CYS A 375 1.87 -15.10 8.99
N PHE A 376 2.55 -15.30 10.11
CA PHE A 376 3.24 -16.52 10.51
C PHE A 376 2.53 -17.16 11.69
N ARG A 377 2.50 -18.49 11.70
CA ARG A 377 2.07 -19.28 12.86
C ARG A 377 3.07 -20.41 13.11
N PRO A 378 3.63 -20.56 14.32
CA PRO A 378 4.50 -21.68 14.64
C PRO A 378 3.71 -22.99 14.57
N ARG A 379 4.30 -23.99 13.92
CA ARG A 379 3.72 -25.34 13.81
C ARG A 379 3.97 -26.13 15.10
N LYS A 380 2.98 -26.90 15.56
CA LYS A 380 3.14 -27.82 16.70
C LYS A 380 3.78 -29.13 16.23
N GLU A 381 4.56 -29.77 17.09
CA GLU A 381 5.10 -31.10 16.80
C GLU A 381 3.95 -32.08 16.56
N GLY A 382 3.96 -32.79 15.42
CA GLY A 382 2.91 -33.71 15.00
C GLY A 382 1.90 -33.16 13.97
N ASP A 383 1.90 -31.85 13.67
CA ASP A 383 1.08 -31.28 12.59
C ASP A 383 1.62 -31.68 11.21
N SER A 384 1.18 -32.82 10.72
CA SER A 384 1.46 -33.32 9.36
C SER A 384 0.26 -33.03 8.47
N GLY A 385 0.22 -31.85 7.83
CA GLY A 385 -0.83 -31.57 6.83
C GLY A 385 -1.24 -30.13 6.54
N SER A 386 -0.44 -29.12 6.89
CA SER A 386 -0.82 -27.73 6.56
C SER A 386 -0.72 -27.48 5.05
N VAL A 387 -1.83 -27.03 4.45
CA VAL A 387 -1.94 -26.59 3.04
C VAL A 387 -1.12 -25.30 2.79
N CYS A 388 -0.74 -24.59 3.86
CA CYS A 388 -0.01 -23.33 3.75
C CYS A 388 1.48 -23.56 3.48
N ASN A 389 2.09 -22.57 2.81
CA ASN A 389 3.55 -22.51 2.69
C ASN A 389 4.17 -22.47 4.08
N ASN A 390 5.37 -23.02 4.22
CA ASN A 390 6.10 -23.03 5.48
C ASN A 390 7.56 -22.58 5.30
N VAL A 391 8.16 -22.08 6.36
CA VAL A 391 9.59 -21.80 6.46
C VAL A 391 10.13 -22.55 7.68
N TYR A 392 11.26 -23.22 7.52
CA TYR A 392 11.99 -23.82 8.62
C TYR A 392 13.18 -22.92 8.99
N LEU A 393 13.21 -22.45 10.23
CA LEU A 393 14.23 -21.56 10.74
C LEU A 393 15.30 -22.38 11.49
N GLN A 394 16.47 -22.53 10.88
CA GLN A 394 17.54 -23.41 11.37
C GLN A 394 18.04 -23.06 12.77
N SER A 395 18.22 -21.77 13.04
CA SER A 395 18.72 -21.21 14.30
C SER A 395 17.85 -21.54 15.52
N THR A 396 16.54 -21.69 15.33
CA THR A 396 15.59 -21.99 16.42
C THR A 396 15.00 -23.40 16.32
N LYS A 397 15.31 -24.13 15.24
CA LYS A 397 14.69 -25.41 14.89
C LYS A 397 13.15 -25.35 14.86
N GLN A 398 12.59 -24.19 14.54
CA GLN A 398 11.14 -23.98 14.44
C GLN A 398 10.67 -24.01 12.99
N THR A 399 9.48 -24.59 12.76
CA THR A 399 8.76 -24.46 11.49
C THR A 399 7.61 -23.47 11.66
N PHE A 400 7.46 -22.55 10.72
CA PHE A 400 6.36 -21.59 10.68
C PHE A 400 5.55 -21.80 9.40
N ASP A 401 4.25 -21.97 9.54
CA ASP A 401 3.33 -21.79 8.42
C ASP A 401 3.19 -20.29 8.16
N PHE A 402 3.09 -19.89 6.89
CA PHE A 402 2.89 -18.49 6.53
C PHE A 402 1.89 -18.32 5.39
N LYS A 403 1.26 -17.14 5.36
CA LYS A 403 0.42 -16.67 4.26
C LYS A 403 0.80 -15.24 3.91
N VAL A 404 0.66 -14.87 2.64
CA VAL A 404 1.01 -13.52 2.13
C VAL A 404 -0.18 -12.96 1.38
N TYR A 405 -0.52 -11.69 1.61
CA TYR A 405 -1.59 -10.99 0.90
C TYR A 405 -1.21 -9.55 0.62
N PHE A 406 -1.55 -9.04 -0.56
CA PHE A 406 -1.53 -7.62 -0.88
C PHE A 406 -2.74 -6.92 -0.26
N ILE A 407 -2.52 -5.70 0.22
CA ILE A 407 -3.54 -4.81 0.75
C ILE A 407 -3.34 -3.40 0.16
N ASP A 408 -4.35 -2.52 0.30
CA ASP A 408 -4.35 -1.16 -0.25
C ASP A 408 -4.18 -1.10 -1.78
N LEU A 409 -4.90 -1.98 -2.49
CA LEU A 409 -4.94 -2.06 -3.95
C LEU A 409 -6.00 -1.11 -4.56
N ASP A 410 -6.14 0.10 -4.02
CA ASP A 410 -7.15 1.05 -4.47
C ASP A 410 -6.95 1.51 -5.93
N LEU A 411 -8.06 1.71 -6.64
CA LEU A 411 -8.09 2.33 -7.97
C LEU A 411 -7.56 3.77 -7.87
N LYS A 412 -6.49 4.09 -8.61
CA LYS A 412 -6.01 5.47 -8.76
C LYS A 412 -6.86 6.21 -9.81
N ARG A 413 -7.29 7.42 -9.48
CA ARG A 413 -8.09 8.28 -10.39
C ARG A 413 -7.22 8.92 -11.45
N MET A 414 -7.79 9.13 -12.65
CA MET A 414 -7.08 9.80 -13.74
C MET A 414 -6.63 11.22 -13.38
N SER A 415 -7.41 11.93 -12.55
CA SER A 415 -7.05 13.28 -12.09
C SER A 415 -5.74 13.34 -11.30
N LYS A 416 -5.25 12.20 -10.77
CA LYS A 416 -3.96 12.14 -10.07
C LYS A 416 -2.76 12.25 -11.00
N MET A 417 -2.92 12.11 -12.32
CA MET A 417 -1.79 12.19 -13.27
C MET A 417 -1.03 13.51 -13.16
N GLU A 418 -1.74 14.64 -13.08
CA GLU A 418 -1.13 15.95 -12.91
C GLU A 418 -0.44 16.09 -11.54
N GLU A 419 -1.08 15.60 -10.47
CA GLU A 419 -0.49 15.58 -9.13
C GLU A 419 0.79 14.75 -9.08
N TYR A 420 0.81 13.58 -9.74
CA TYR A 420 2.00 12.73 -9.82
C TYR A 420 3.13 13.42 -10.56
N TYR A 421 2.84 14.11 -11.66
CA TYR A 421 3.83 14.84 -12.44
C TYR A 421 4.43 16.00 -11.64
N GLU A 422 3.60 16.80 -10.97
CA GLU A 422 4.10 17.91 -10.15
C GLU A 422 4.85 17.45 -8.90
N LEU A 423 4.41 16.36 -8.26
CA LEU A 423 5.14 15.76 -7.14
C LEU A 423 6.51 15.24 -7.58
N ASP A 424 6.60 14.62 -8.75
CA ASP A 424 7.87 14.12 -9.28
C ASP A 424 8.86 15.27 -9.54
N LYS A 425 8.41 16.36 -10.17
CA LYS A 425 9.22 17.57 -10.36
C LYS A 425 9.76 18.13 -9.06
N LYS A 426 8.90 18.27 -8.03
CA LYS A 426 9.32 18.75 -6.70
C LYS A 426 10.41 17.88 -6.09
N ILE A 427 10.28 16.57 -6.21
CA ILE A 427 11.20 15.62 -5.60
C ILE A 427 12.56 15.62 -6.29
N VAL A 428 12.57 15.63 -7.62
CA VAL A 428 13.81 15.69 -8.39
C VAL A 428 14.52 17.03 -8.16
N SER A 429 13.77 18.14 -8.14
CA SER A 429 14.34 19.48 -7.86
C SER A 429 14.99 19.54 -6.48
N CYS A 430 14.25 19.14 -5.45
CA CYS A 430 14.72 19.09 -4.06
C CYS A 430 15.99 18.23 -3.93
N TYR A 431 16.00 17.03 -4.50
CA TYR A 431 17.16 16.15 -4.45
C TYR A 431 18.39 16.75 -5.15
N LYS A 432 18.21 17.38 -6.31
CA LYS A 432 19.30 18.05 -7.04
C LYS A 432 19.87 19.24 -6.27
N GLU A 433 19.03 20.01 -5.59
CA GLU A 433 19.47 21.11 -4.74
C GLU A 433 20.34 20.62 -3.58
N MET A 434 19.89 19.57 -2.87
CA MET A 434 20.67 18.92 -1.82
C MET A 434 22.01 18.39 -2.35
N ALA A 435 21.99 17.63 -3.45
CA ALA A 435 23.20 17.07 -4.03
C ALA A 435 24.23 18.15 -4.41
N LYS A 436 23.80 19.31 -4.92
CA LYS A 436 24.70 20.44 -5.20
C LYS A 436 25.32 21.03 -3.94
N MET A 437 24.56 21.11 -2.85
CA MET A 437 25.06 21.64 -1.57
C MET A 437 26.11 20.71 -0.95
N ASP A 438 25.94 19.39 -1.05
CA ASP A 438 26.91 18.43 -0.52
C ASP A 438 28.23 18.45 -1.32
N HIS A 439 28.16 18.49 -2.65
CA HIS A 439 29.36 18.60 -3.50
C HIS A 439 30.10 19.94 -3.33
N GLY A 440 29.40 20.99 -2.89
CA GLY A 440 30.00 22.29 -2.59
C GLY A 440 30.63 22.38 -1.19
N ARG A 441 30.45 21.36 -0.33
CA ARG A 441 31.09 21.26 1.00
C ARG A 441 32.37 20.42 0.99
N ASP A 442 32.61 19.66 -0.07
CA ASP A 442 33.81 18.83 -0.28
C ASP A 442 34.91 19.55 -1.11
N LEU A 443 34.72 20.84 -1.41
CA LEU A 443 35.69 21.77 -2.01
C LEU A 443 36.00 22.90 -1.03
#